data_AF-A0A4W2DGZ7-F1
#
_entry.id   AF-A0A4W2DGZ7-F1
#
_cell.length_a   1.000
_cell.length_b   1.000
_cell.length_c   1.000
_cell.angle_alpha   90.00
_cell.angle_beta   90.00
_cell.angle_gamma   90.00
#
_symmetry.space_group_name_H-M   'P 1'
#
loop_
_entity.id
_entity.type
_entity.pdbx_description
1 polymer ?
#
loop_
_entity_poly.entity_id
_entity_poly.type
_entity_poly.pdbx_seq_one_letter_code
_entity_poly.pdbx_strand_id
1 'polypeptide(L)'
;MMARPYYMVVALLLLAEFTRFGEGTPNPGFMVRITGKGLEYAHQYGVATLKNDLSTIKLPDLSGSYGIGWLGSVNYVFSGMRIHHFLLRNSQLSLHPRQGIKASLSNNHVSVSGNWKVKKSFITLHGTFDLSVDGMSVLVSLNLDKDQSGRPTVSVTHCHNSIGHVSIEISGHISWILNLFHERIENNVKNILEQKICKMVKESAASRLEPYLRTLPVTSMIDQIAGIDYRLVGAPQVTFQGLDTPFKVRGCRERALEPGTGRNPVLPLRVGFSSPPDHLLVSPCP
;
A
#
# COMPACT_ATOMS: atom_id res chain seq x y z
N MET A 1 56.08 2.29 19.27
CA MET A 1 55.05 2.69 20.27
C MET A 1 53.79 1.89 19.98
N MET A 2 53.57 0.78 20.71
CA MET A 2 52.37 -0.03 20.54
C MET A 2 51.24 0.60 21.36
N ALA A 3 50.23 1.15 20.69
CA ALA A 3 48.99 1.55 21.36
C ALA A 3 48.41 0.30 22.05
N ARG A 4 48.33 0.32 23.39
CA ARG A 4 47.90 -0.83 24.16
C ARG A 4 46.44 -1.15 23.79
N PRO A 5 46.11 -2.40 23.42
CA PRO A 5 44.78 -2.79 22.94
C PRO A 5 43.65 -2.50 23.94
N TYR A 6 44.00 -2.34 25.22
CA TYR A 6 43.10 -1.90 26.28
C TYR A 6 42.44 -0.53 26.00
N TYR A 7 43.16 0.45 25.45
CA TYR A 7 42.59 1.77 25.16
C TYR A 7 41.54 1.72 24.04
N MET A 8 41.72 0.83 23.07
CA MET A 8 40.74 0.62 22.00
C MET A 8 39.45 -0.04 22.53
N VAL A 9 39.57 -1.01 23.44
CA VAL A 9 38.41 -1.67 24.06
C VAL A 9 37.65 -0.68 24.95
N VAL A 10 38.35 0.13 25.75
CA VAL A 10 37.71 1.16 26.58
C VAL A 10 37.03 2.23 25.72
N ALA A 11 37.67 2.67 24.63
CA ALA A 11 37.03 3.62 23.70
C ALA A 11 35.78 3.03 23.02
N LEU A 12 35.82 1.75 22.62
CA LEU A 12 34.66 1.07 22.04
C LEU A 12 33.52 0.88 23.05
N LEU A 13 33.83 0.57 24.32
CA LEU A 13 32.82 0.47 25.38
C LEU A 13 32.19 1.84 25.70
N LEU A 14 32.98 2.91 25.75
CA LEU A 14 32.47 4.27 25.93
C LEU A 14 31.62 4.74 24.74
N LEU A 15 31.99 4.37 23.51
CA LEU A 15 31.17 4.64 22.32
C LEU A 15 29.86 3.82 22.30
N ALA A 16 29.87 2.61 22.87
CA ALA A 16 28.66 1.79 23.04
C ALA A 16 27.69 2.37 24.08
N GLU A 17 28.17 3.16 25.04
CA GLU A 17 27.33 3.89 26.00
C GLU A 17 26.78 5.20 25.41
N PHE A 18 27.57 5.93 24.61
CA PHE A 18 27.11 7.15 23.92
C PHE A 18 26.09 6.88 22.80
N THR A 19 26.07 5.68 22.23
CA THR A 19 25.07 5.28 21.21
C THR A 19 23.70 4.92 21.81
N ARG A 20 23.54 4.99 23.14
CA ARG A 20 22.24 4.87 23.83
C ARG A 20 21.59 6.21 24.18
N PHE A 21 21.98 7.30 23.52
CA PHE A 21 21.09 8.46 23.44
C PHE A 21 19.97 8.11 22.46
N GLY A 22 19.00 7.33 22.93
CA GLY A 22 17.70 7.25 22.29
C GLY A 22 17.20 8.68 22.17
N GLU A 23 16.92 9.10 20.95
CA GLU A 23 16.24 10.35 20.65
C GLU A 23 14.94 10.33 21.48
N GLY A 24 14.96 11.01 22.64
CA GLY A 24 13.80 11.08 23.51
C GLY A 24 12.68 11.64 22.67
N THR A 25 11.66 10.82 22.40
CA THR A 25 10.53 11.26 21.58
C THR A 25 9.96 12.50 22.25
N PRO A 26 9.99 13.67 21.58
CA PRO A 26 9.48 14.89 22.18
C PRO A 26 8.04 14.64 22.63
N ASN A 27 7.71 15.02 23.88
CA ASN A 27 6.34 14.86 24.38
C ASN A 27 5.35 15.46 23.36
N PRO A 28 4.43 14.65 22.80
CA PRO A 28 3.51 15.12 21.78
C PRO A 28 2.61 16.23 22.35
N GLY A 29 2.27 17.22 21.51
CA GLY A 29 1.28 18.23 21.88
C GLY A 29 -0.13 17.66 21.92
N PHE A 30 -0.42 16.70 21.04
CA PHE A 30 -1.63 15.88 21.10
C PHE A 30 -1.42 14.52 20.42
N MET A 31 -2.32 13.58 20.73
CA MET A 31 -2.31 12.23 20.20
C MET A 31 -3.65 11.96 19.49
N VAL A 32 -3.57 11.59 18.22
CA VAL A 32 -4.74 11.14 17.45
C VAL A 32 -4.80 9.62 17.52
N ARG A 33 -5.94 9.07 17.97
CA ARG A 33 -6.17 7.64 18.02
C ARG A 33 -7.22 7.21 16.99
N ILE A 34 -6.82 6.36 16.05
CA ILE A 34 -7.76 5.61 15.21
C ILE A 34 -8.16 4.34 15.98
N THR A 35 -9.40 4.28 16.42
CA THR A 35 -9.96 3.15 17.17
C THR A 35 -10.26 1.96 16.23
N GLY A 36 -10.61 0.81 16.81
CA GLY A 36 -11.09 -0.34 16.02
C GLY A 36 -12.27 0.00 15.09
N LYS A 37 -13.19 0.89 15.49
CA LYS A 37 -14.28 1.36 14.62
C LYS A 37 -13.77 2.20 13.44
N GLY A 38 -12.78 3.06 13.68
CA GLY A 38 -12.12 3.82 12.61
C GLY A 38 -11.37 2.91 11.64
N LEU A 39 -10.74 1.84 12.17
CA LEU A 39 -10.09 0.83 11.35
C LEU A 39 -11.10 0.02 10.51
N GLU A 40 -12.28 -0.27 11.06
CA GLU A 40 -13.36 -0.92 10.31
C GLU A 40 -13.87 -0.04 9.17
N TYR A 41 -14.00 1.27 9.40
CA TYR A 41 -14.31 2.21 8.31
C TYR A 41 -13.25 2.19 7.20
N ALA A 42 -11.97 2.24 7.59
CA ALA A 42 -10.85 2.14 6.63
C ALA A 42 -10.85 0.80 5.89
N HIS A 43 -11.19 -0.29 6.58
CA HIS A 43 -11.33 -1.63 5.99
C HIS A 43 -12.43 -1.65 4.91
N GLN A 44 -13.62 -1.14 5.21
CA GLN A 44 -14.72 -1.09 4.23
C GLN A 44 -14.37 -0.24 3.00
N TYR A 45 -13.77 0.94 3.21
CA TYR A 45 -13.30 1.79 2.12
C TYR A 45 -12.22 1.11 1.28
N GLY A 46 -11.25 0.45 1.94
CA GLY A 46 -10.20 -0.31 1.29
C GLY A 46 -10.73 -1.48 0.46
N VAL A 47 -11.71 -2.23 1.00
CA VAL A 47 -12.38 -3.32 0.29
C VAL A 47 -13.13 -2.83 -0.95
N ALA A 48 -13.86 -1.72 -0.84
CA ALA A 48 -14.55 -1.12 -1.98
C ALA A 48 -13.57 -0.67 -3.07
N THR A 49 -12.48 -0.02 -2.66
CA THR A 49 -11.41 0.41 -3.57
C THR A 49 -10.75 -0.79 -4.26
N LEU A 50 -10.44 -1.85 -3.51
CA LEU A 50 -9.86 -3.07 -4.04
C LEU A 50 -10.77 -3.73 -5.08
N LYS A 51 -12.08 -3.84 -4.81
CA LYS A 51 -13.05 -4.38 -5.79
C LYS A 51 -13.03 -3.59 -7.10
N ASN A 52 -13.00 -2.26 -7.00
CA ASN A 52 -12.94 -1.40 -8.18
C ASN A 52 -11.63 -1.59 -8.95
N ASP A 53 -10.49 -1.54 -8.26
CA ASP A 53 -9.18 -1.70 -8.89
C ASP A 53 -9.03 -3.09 -9.55
N LEU A 54 -9.50 -4.16 -8.90
CA LEU A 54 -9.45 -5.52 -9.47
C LEU A 54 -10.27 -5.65 -10.76
N SER A 55 -11.39 -4.95 -10.88
CA SER A 55 -12.20 -4.95 -12.10
C SER A 55 -11.48 -4.36 -13.32
N THR A 56 -10.45 -3.55 -13.10
CA THR A 56 -9.67 -2.90 -14.17
C THR A 56 -8.46 -3.72 -14.63
N ILE A 57 -8.14 -4.82 -13.94
CA ILE A 57 -6.95 -5.62 -14.23
C ILE A 57 -7.10 -6.33 -15.56
N LYS A 58 -6.06 -6.18 -16.39
CA LYS A 58 -5.86 -7.00 -17.58
C LYS A 58 -4.89 -8.13 -17.27
N LEU A 59 -5.38 -9.37 -17.36
CA LEU A 59 -4.54 -10.56 -17.28
C LEU A 59 -3.82 -10.76 -18.63
N PRO A 60 -2.54 -11.17 -18.61
CA PRO A 60 -1.76 -11.31 -19.83
C PRO A 60 -2.21 -12.52 -20.64
N ASP A 61 -2.10 -12.46 -21.96
CA ASP A 61 -2.42 -13.60 -22.82
C ASP A 61 -1.47 -14.78 -22.56
N LEU A 62 -1.99 -16.01 -22.61
CA LEU A 62 -1.23 -17.24 -22.43
C LEU A 62 -1.19 -18.01 -23.74
N SER A 63 0.00 -18.24 -24.26
CA SER A 63 0.19 -18.96 -25.52
C SER A 63 1.29 -20.00 -25.43
N GLY A 64 1.21 -21.02 -26.26
CA GLY A 64 2.23 -22.06 -26.35
C GLY A 64 1.87 -23.16 -27.32
N SER A 65 2.60 -24.27 -27.24
CA SER A 65 2.39 -25.46 -28.06
C SER A 65 2.16 -26.69 -27.19
N TYR A 66 1.14 -27.48 -27.46
CA TYR A 66 0.76 -28.67 -26.69
C TYR A 66 0.71 -29.91 -27.58
N GLY A 67 1.29 -31.01 -27.11
CA GLY A 67 1.30 -32.29 -27.82
C GLY A 67 0.08 -33.13 -27.45
N ILE A 68 -0.71 -33.53 -28.44
CA ILE A 68 -1.87 -34.41 -28.27
C ILE A 68 -1.52 -35.74 -28.96
N GLY A 69 -1.60 -36.87 -28.25
CA GLY A 69 -1.14 -38.17 -28.79
C GLY A 69 -1.71 -38.52 -30.17
N TRP A 70 -3.00 -38.28 -30.41
CA TRP A 70 -3.68 -38.58 -31.69
C TRP A 70 -3.67 -37.43 -32.70
N LEU A 71 -3.36 -36.20 -32.25
CA LEU A 71 -3.44 -34.99 -33.07
C LEU A 71 -2.10 -34.24 -33.15
N GLY A 72 -0.98 -34.82 -32.73
CA GLY A 72 0.32 -34.17 -32.75
C GLY A 72 0.35 -32.83 -32.00
N SER A 73 1.30 -31.97 -32.37
CA SER A 73 1.46 -30.65 -31.76
C SER A 73 0.41 -29.64 -32.27
N VAL A 74 -0.21 -28.91 -31.34
CA VAL A 74 -1.13 -27.81 -31.60
C VAL A 74 -0.62 -26.53 -30.95
N ASN A 75 -0.86 -25.38 -31.58
CA ASN A 75 -0.58 -24.08 -30.97
C ASN A 75 -1.85 -23.54 -30.33
N TYR A 76 -1.76 -23.07 -29.09
CA TYR A 76 -2.89 -22.52 -28.36
C TYR A 76 -2.63 -21.08 -27.92
N VAL A 77 -3.72 -20.32 -27.75
CA VAL A 77 -3.73 -18.96 -27.19
C VAL A 77 -5.00 -18.80 -26.33
N PHE A 78 -4.84 -18.39 -25.08
CA PHE A 78 -5.89 -17.90 -24.19
C PHE A 78 -5.70 -16.39 -24.05
N SER A 79 -6.72 -15.61 -24.37
CA SER A 79 -6.60 -14.16 -24.53
C SER A 79 -7.83 -13.41 -24.08
N GLY A 80 -7.67 -12.09 -23.88
CA GLY A 80 -8.78 -11.21 -23.54
C GLY A 80 -9.42 -11.52 -22.19
N MET A 81 -8.61 -12.02 -21.25
CA MET A 81 -9.04 -12.39 -19.91
C MET A 81 -9.45 -11.16 -19.09
N ARG A 82 -10.67 -11.19 -18.56
CA ARG A 82 -11.25 -10.13 -17.72
C ARG A 82 -11.87 -10.70 -16.47
N ILE A 83 -11.63 -10.05 -15.33
CA ILE A 83 -12.25 -10.37 -14.05
C ILE A 83 -13.68 -9.83 -14.05
N HIS A 84 -14.67 -10.68 -13.77
CA HIS A 84 -16.10 -10.27 -13.72
C HIS A 84 -16.61 -10.13 -12.30
N HIS A 85 -16.35 -11.16 -11.48
CA HIS A 85 -16.81 -11.18 -10.09
C HIS A 85 -15.65 -11.43 -9.15
N PHE A 86 -15.61 -10.62 -8.10
CA PHE A 86 -14.71 -10.77 -6.97
C PHE A 86 -15.50 -10.88 -5.67
N LEU A 87 -15.60 -12.10 -5.14
CA LEU A 87 -16.31 -12.38 -3.90
C LEU A 87 -15.33 -12.47 -2.74
N LEU A 88 -15.31 -11.41 -1.95
CA LEU A 88 -14.61 -11.38 -0.67
C LEU A 88 -15.47 -12.06 0.40
N ARG A 89 -15.05 -13.22 0.86
CA ARG A 89 -15.75 -13.96 1.92
C ARG A 89 -15.26 -13.54 3.30
N ASN A 90 -13.94 -13.50 3.46
CA ASN A 90 -13.30 -13.09 4.70
C ASN A 90 -12.26 -12.02 4.38
N SER A 91 -12.44 -10.85 4.97
CA SER A 91 -11.47 -9.76 4.93
C SER A 91 -11.38 -9.13 6.31
N GLN A 92 -10.17 -8.82 6.74
CA GLN A 92 -9.92 -8.22 8.04
C GLN A 92 -8.77 -7.23 7.97
N LEU A 93 -8.89 -6.15 8.73
CA LEU A 93 -7.81 -5.23 9.03
C LEU A 93 -7.53 -5.29 10.54
N SER A 94 -6.30 -5.63 10.90
CA SER A 94 -5.95 -5.98 12.29
C SER A 94 -4.70 -5.25 12.75
N LEU A 95 -4.71 -4.83 14.01
CA LEU A 95 -3.60 -4.14 14.65
C LEU A 95 -2.68 -5.16 15.32
N HIS A 96 -1.40 -5.11 14.98
CA HIS A 96 -0.38 -5.95 15.59
C HIS A 96 0.65 -5.05 16.30
N PRO A 97 0.62 -4.97 17.64
CA PRO A 97 1.56 -4.14 18.39
C PRO A 97 3.01 -4.41 18.01
N ARG A 98 3.78 -3.33 17.80
CA ARG A 98 5.17 -3.33 17.30
C ARG A 98 5.41 -3.85 15.88
N GLN A 99 4.41 -4.47 15.23
CA GLN A 99 4.55 -5.02 13.88
C GLN A 99 3.82 -4.18 12.81
N GLY A 100 2.85 -3.36 13.21
CA GLY A 100 2.09 -2.50 12.30
C GLY A 100 0.66 -2.99 12.08
N ILE A 101 0.14 -2.72 10.89
CA ILE A 101 -1.22 -3.09 10.49
C ILE A 101 -1.14 -4.30 9.56
N LYS A 102 -1.96 -5.33 9.79
CA LYS A 102 -2.09 -6.46 8.86
C LYS A 102 -3.47 -6.48 8.22
N ALA A 103 -3.49 -6.47 6.90
CA ALA A 103 -4.68 -6.73 6.10
C ALA A 103 -4.64 -8.20 5.65
N SER A 104 -5.70 -8.94 5.91
CA SER A 104 -5.85 -10.34 5.49
C SER A 104 -7.13 -10.53 4.71
N LEU A 105 -7.03 -11.31 3.63
CA LEU A 105 -8.13 -11.81 2.83
C LEU A 105 -8.00 -13.33 2.82
N SER A 106 -9.06 -14.07 3.07
CA SER A 106 -8.99 -15.55 3.07
C SER A 106 -10.20 -16.21 2.42
N ASN A 107 -9.92 -17.31 1.70
CA ASN A 107 -10.91 -18.15 1.04
C ASN A 107 -11.86 -17.36 0.11
N ASN A 108 -11.27 -16.51 -0.74
CA ASN A 108 -12.03 -15.67 -1.66
C ASN A 108 -12.21 -16.36 -3.02
N HIS A 109 -13.20 -15.90 -3.78
CA HIS A 109 -13.50 -16.39 -5.12
C HIS A 109 -13.36 -15.30 -6.18
N VAL A 110 -12.73 -15.63 -7.30
CA VAL A 110 -12.60 -14.74 -8.47
C VAL A 110 -13.08 -15.48 -9.71
N SER A 111 -13.93 -14.83 -10.50
CA SER A 111 -14.30 -15.33 -11.83
C SER A 111 -13.65 -14.49 -12.91
N VAL A 112 -13.14 -15.17 -13.93
CA VAL A 112 -12.48 -14.57 -15.09
C VAL A 112 -13.04 -15.20 -16.35
N SER A 113 -13.44 -14.41 -17.34
CA SER A 113 -13.76 -14.98 -18.66
C SER A 113 -12.79 -14.50 -19.72
N GLY A 114 -12.68 -15.27 -20.80
CA GLY A 114 -11.81 -14.95 -21.92
C GLY A 114 -12.14 -15.76 -23.17
N ASN A 115 -11.23 -15.69 -24.13
CA ASN A 115 -11.32 -16.39 -25.41
C ASN A 115 -10.14 -17.33 -25.57
N TRP A 116 -10.39 -18.51 -26.11
CA TRP A 116 -9.33 -19.45 -26.47
C TRP A 116 -9.31 -19.66 -27.98
N LYS A 117 -8.12 -19.97 -28.50
CA LYS A 117 -7.89 -20.30 -29.90
C LYS A 117 -6.84 -21.40 -30.01
N VAL A 118 -7.12 -22.43 -30.80
CA VAL A 118 -6.19 -23.51 -31.11
C VAL A 118 -6.00 -23.56 -32.62
N LYS A 119 -4.76 -23.62 -33.07
CA LYS A 119 -4.39 -23.74 -34.49
C LYS A 119 -3.59 -25.00 -34.74
N LYS A 120 -3.96 -25.74 -35.78
CA LYS A 120 -3.17 -26.83 -36.36
C LYS A 120 -3.32 -26.85 -37.87
N SER A 121 -2.21 -26.67 -38.59
CA SER A 121 -2.18 -26.59 -40.06
C SER A 121 -3.25 -25.62 -40.58
N PHE A 122 -4.26 -26.10 -41.31
CA PHE A 122 -5.35 -25.29 -41.88
C PHE A 122 -6.59 -25.20 -40.97
N ILE A 123 -6.61 -25.90 -39.84
CA ILE A 123 -7.75 -25.93 -38.91
C ILE A 123 -7.51 -24.95 -37.77
N THR A 124 -8.50 -24.11 -37.51
CA THR A 124 -8.53 -23.18 -36.37
C THR A 124 -9.80 -23.39 -35.57
N LEU A 125 -9.64 -23.77 -34.31
CA LEU A 125 -10.72 -23.86 -33.33
C LEU A 125 -10.67 -22.63 -32.42
N HIS A 126 -11.82 -22.16 -31.98
CA HIS A 126 -11.94 -21.03 -31.08
C HIS A 126 -13.20 -21.16 -30.24
N GLY A 127 -13.24 -20.43 -29.12
CA GLY A 127 -14.39 -20.36 -28.25
C GLY A 127 -14.12 -19.45 -27.06
N THR A 128 -15.04 -19.47 -26.10
CA THR A 128 -14.92 -18.77 -24.83
C THR A 128 -14.64 -19.73 -23.70
N PHE A 129 -14.17 -19.19 -22.58
CA PHE A 129 -14.02 -19.93 -21.35
C PHE A 129 -14.33 -19.06 -20.14
N ASP A 130 -14.72 -19.69 -19.06
CA ASP A 130 -14.92 -19.12 -17.74
C ASP A 130 -14.00 -19.84 -16.74
N LEU A 131 -13.14 -19.10 -16.07
CA LEU A 131 -12.28 -19.57 -14.99
C LEU A 131 -12.88 -19.18 -13.65
N SER A 132 -12.86 -20.12 -12.71
CA SER A 132 -13.16 -19.88 -11.32
C SER A 132 -11.92 -20.14 -10.48
N VAL A 133 -11.51 -19.13 -9.71
CA VAL A 133 -10.36 -19.17 -8.81
C VAL A 133 -10.90 -19.17 -7.39
N ASP A 134 -10.77 -20.30 -6.71
CA ASP A 134 -11.26 -20.51 -5.35
C ASP A 134 -10.11 -20.62 -4.34
N GLY A 135 -10.43 -20.34 -3.07
CA GLY A 135 -9.47 -20.45 -1.98
C GLY A 135 -8.39 -19.37 -1.99
N MET A 136 -8.62 -18.25 -2.70
CA MET A 136 -7.62 -17.19 -2.81
C MET A 136 -7.42 -16.49 -1.45
N SER A 137 -6.18 -16.43 -1.00
CA SER A 137 -5.80 -15.77 0.26
C SER A 137 -4.67 -14.77 0.03
N VAL A 138 -4.72 -13.64 0.74
CA VAL A 138 -3.73 -12.56 0.66
C VAL A 138 -3.48 -12.06 2.08
N LEU A 139 -2.21 -11.89 2.44
CA LEU A 139 -1.76 -11.30 3.69
C LEU A 139 -0.80 -10.17 3.38
N VAL A 140 -1.12 -8.97 3.86
CA VAL A 140 -0.32 -7.76 3.68
C VAL A 140 0.01 -7.17 5.04
N SER A 141 1.28 -6.91 5.30
CA SER A 141 1.74 -6.16 6.46
C SER A 141 2.15 -4.76 6.01
N LEU A 142 1.56 -3.75 6.65
CA LEU A 142 1.82 -2.34 6.45
C LEU A 142 2.60 -1.80 7.64
N ASN A 143 3.70 -1.10 7.36
CA ASN A 143 4.39 -0.28 8.33
C ASN A 143 3.98 1.18 8.15
N LEU A 144 3.76 1.86 9.28
CA LEU A 144 3.50 3.30 9.33
C LEU A 144 4.69 3.97 10.00
N ASP A 145 5.20 5.02 9.36
CA ASP A 145 6.37 5.74 9.84
C ASP A 145 6.21 7.24 9.63
N LYS A 146 7.30 7.98 9.86
CA LYS A 146 7.43 9.42 9.72
C LYS A 146 8.64 9.72 8.83
N ASP A 147 8.47 10.62 7.87
CA ASP A 147 9.61 11.15 7.12
C ASP A 147 10.36 12.27 7.88
N GLN A 148 11.47 12.74 7.33
CA GLN A 148 12.28 13.82 7.92
C GLN A 148 11.51 15.14 8.04
N SER A 149 10.49 15.36 7.20
CA SER A 149 9.64 16.55 7.25
C SER A 149 8.55 16.47 8.33
N GLY A 150 8.39 15.31 8.98
CA GLY A 150 7.36 15.07 9.97
C GLY A 150 6.01 14.62 9.38
N ARG A 151 5.98 14.16 8.13
CA ARG A 151 4.78 13.61 7.49
C ARG A 151 4.65 12.11 7.76
N PRO A 152 3.42 11.58 7.89
CA PRO A 152 3.20 10.15 7.94
C PRO A 152 3.56 9.50 6.61
N THR A 153 4.21 8.35 6.67
CA THR A 153 4.49 7.49 5.54
C THR A 153 3.95 6.09 5.78
N VAL A 154 3.70 5.37 4.70
CA VAL A 154 3.27 3.97 4.74
C VAL A 154 4.10 3.16 3.77
N SER A 155 4.41 1.93 4.13
CA SER A 155 5.08 0.99 3.24
C SER A 155 4.57 -0.43 3.46
N VAL A 156 4.64 -1.24 2.40
CA VAL A 156 4.33 -2.66 2.47
C VAL A 156 5.60 -3.40 2.87
N THR A 157 5.67 -3.92 4.09
CA THR A 157 6.83 -4.67 4.58
C THR A 157 6.77 -6.13 4.19
N HIS A 158 5.57 -6.70 4.14
CA HIS A 158 5.35 -8.08 3.74
C HIS A 158 4.09 -8.18 2.90
N CYS A 159 4.15 -8.98 1.84
CA CYS A 159 2.99 -9.40 1.09
C CYS A 159 3.17 -10.86 0.71
N HIS A 160 2.20 -11.68 1.08
CA HIS A 160 2.11 -13.07 0.69
C HIS A 160 0.70 -13.33 0.19
N ASN A 161 0.57 -14.18 -0.81
CA ASN A 161 -0.71 -14.62 -1.27
C ASN A 161 -0.60 -16.05 -1.78
N SER A 162 -1.74 -16.74 -1.82
CA SER A 162 -1.84 -18.10 -2.32
C SER A 162 -3.13 -18.29 -3.09
N ILE A 163 -3.06 -19.13 -4.12
CA ILE A 163 -4.22 -19.53 -4.91
C ILE A 163 -4.54 -20.99 -4.60
N GLY A 164 -5.80 -21.28 -4.26
CA GLY A 164 -6.23 -22.65 -3.97
C GLY A 164 -6.46 -23.46 -5.24
N HIS A 165 -7.70 -23.48 -5.70
CA HIS A 165 -8.12 -24.24 -6.88
C HIS A 165 -8.42 -23.28 -8.03
N VAL A 166 -8.06 -23.68 -9.26
CA VAL A 166 -8.51 -22.98 -10.48
C VAL A 166 -9.23 -24.00 -11.34
N SER A 167 -10.51 -23.79 -11.59
CA SER A 167 -11.31 -24.57 -12.54
C SER A 167 -11.59 -23.77 -13.79
N ILE A 168 -11.85 -24.48 -14.89
CA ILE A 168 -12.23 -23.88 -16.17
C ILE A 168 -13.51 -24.56 -16.69
N GLU A 169 -14.38 -23.74 -17.25
CA GLU A 169 -15.49 -24.16 -18.10
C GLU A 169 -15.23 -23.62 -19.50
N ILE A 170 -15.34 -24.47 -20.52
CA ILE A 170 -14.97 -24.12 -21.90
C ILE A 170 -16.17 -24.35 -22.80
N SER A 171 -16.50 -23.36 -23.64
CA SER A 171 -17.56 -23.49 -24.62
C SER A 171 -17.19 -24.53 -25.69
N GLY A 172 -18.07 -25.50 -25.95
CA GLY A 172 -17.92 -26.50 -27.02
C GLY A 172 -17.83 -27.94 -26.51
N HIS A 173 -17.54 -28.88 -27.40
CA HIS A 173 -17.49 -30.32 -27.10
C HIS A 173 -16.09 -30.90 -27.26
N ILE A 174 -15.07 -30.14 -26.90
CA ILE A 174 -13.67 -30.49 -27.14
C ILE A 174 -13.03 -30.92 -25.82
N SER A 175 -13.32 -32.14 -25.38
CA SER A 175 -12.88 -32.62 -24.05
C SER A 175 -11.36 -32.59 -23.84
N TRP A 176 -10.56 -32.74 -24.91
CA TRP A 176 -9.10 -32.74 -24.80
C TRP A 176 -8.52 -31.38 -24.37
N ILE A 177 -9.23 -30.26 -24.59
CA ILE A 177 -8.73 -28.93 -24.23
C ILE A 177 -8.72 -28.71 -22.71
N LEU A 178 -9.54 -29.48 -21.96
CA LEU A 178 -9.49 -29.52 -20.50
C LEU A 178 -8.17 -30.11 -20.00
N ASN A 179 -7.64 -31.15 -20.67
CA ASN A 179 -6.33 -31.72 -20.32
C ASN A 179 -5.20 -30.71 -20.59
N LEU A 180 -5.25 -30.00 -21.72
CA LEU A 180 -4.33 -28.90 -22.02
C LEU A 180 -4.37 -27.83 -20.91
N PHE A 181 -5.57 -27.49 -20.45
CA PHE A 181 -5.74 -26.52 -19.38
C PHE A 181 -5.07 -27.00 -18.08
N HIS A 182 -5.41 -28.19 -17.61
CA HIS A 182 -4.87 -28.72 -16.35
C HIS A 182 -3.34 -28.89 -16.38
N GLU A 183 -2.80 -29.40 -17.48
CA GLU A 183 -1.36 -29.67 -17.56
C GLU A 183 -0.51 -28.41 -17.76
N ARG A 184 -1.04 -27.36 -18.39
CA ARG A 184 -0.21 -26.22 -18.83
C ARG A 184 -0.72 -24.85 -18.42
N ILE A 185 -2.02 -24.66 -18.26
CA ILE A 185 -2.60 -23.34 -18.01
C ILE A 185 -2.83 -23.12 -16.53
N GLU A 186 -3.37 -24.11 -15.80
CA GLU A 186 -3.73 -23.98 -14.39
C GLU A 186 -2.59 -23.42 -13.53
N ASN A 187 -1.44 -24.09 -13.52
CA ASN A 187 -0.28 -23.65 -12.72
C ASN A 187 0.29 -22.30 -13.20
N ASN A 188 0.23 -22.02 -14.50
CA ASN A 188 0.66 -20.72 -15.04
C ASN A 188 -0.27 -19.59 -14.58
N VAL A 189 -1.59 -19.82 -14.57
CA VAL A 189 -2.57 -18.86 -14.04
C VAL A 189 -2.34 -18.62 -12.56
N LYS A 190 -2.14 -19.68 -11.76
CA LYS A 190 -1.82 -19.55 -10.33
C LYS A 190 -0.58 -18.68 -10.13
N ASN A 191 0.54 -19.02 -10.78
CA ASN A 191 1.80 -18.28 -10.66
C ASN A 191 1.66 -16.81 -11.08
N ILE A 192 0.93 -16.54 -12.18
CA ILE A 192 0.72 -15.16 -12.66
C ILE A 192 -0.12 -14.35 -11.68
N LEU A 193 -1.19 -14.93 -11.14
CA LEU A 193 -2.01 -14.28 -10.13
C LEU A 193 -1.19 -14.00 -8.87
N GLU A 194 -0.37 -14.95 -8.43
CA GLU A 194 0.50 -14.75 -7.26
C GLU A 194 1.51 -13.63 -7.45
N GLN A 195 2.17 -13.58 -8.60
CA GLN A 195 3.11 -12.49 -8.90
C GLN A 195 2.40 -11.13 -9.05
N LYS A 196 1.23 -11.09 -9.70
CA LYS A 196 0.52 -9.84 -9.96
C LYS A 196 -0.12 -9.25 -8.72
N ILE A 197 -0.76 -10.06 -7.86
CA ILE A 197 -1.52 -9.57 -6.70
C ILE A 197 -0.61 -8.76 -5.77
N CYS A 198 0.50 -9.34 -5.31
CA CYS A 198 1.39 -8.62 -4.40
C CYS A 198 2.09 -7.42 -5.05
N LYS A 199 2.36 -7.48 -6.36
CA LYS A 199 2.86 -6.32 -7.10
C LYS A 199 1.85 -5.16 -7.09
N MET A 200 0.59 -5.44 -7.42
CA MET A 200 -0.47 -4.42 -7.41
C MET A 200 -0.73 -3.85 -6.02
N VAL A 201 -0.69 -4.68 -4.97
CA VAL A 201 -0.80 -4.19 -3.58
C VAL A 201 0.30 -3.19 -3.26
N LYS A 202 1.56 -3.51 -3.60
CA LYS A 202 2.70 -2.62 -3.38
C LYS A 202 2.57 -1.32 -4.18
N GLU A 203 2.18 -1.42 -5.45
CA GLU A 203 1.97 -0.26 -6.32
C GLU A 203 0.81 0.62 -5.83
N SER A 204 -0.30 0.05 -5.38
CA SER A 204 -1.45 0.80 -4.84
C SER A 204 -1.09 1.50 -3.53
N ALA A 205 -0.35 0.83 -2.64
CA ALA A 205 0.15 1.45 -1.41
C ALA A 205 1.04 2.67 -1.72
N ALA A 206 1.97 2.55 -2.68
CA ALA A 206 2.90 3.62 -3.04
C ALA A 206 2.25 4.76 -3.87
N SER A 207 1.29 4.45 -4.74
CA SER A 207 0.71 5.43 -5.68
C SER A 207 -0.58 6.10 -5.19
N ARG A 208 -1.28 5.50 -4.22
CA ARG A 208 -2.54 6.05 -3.69
C ARG A 208 -2.46 6.32 -2.21
N LEU A 209 -2.13 5.30 -1.41
CA LEU A 209 -2.19 5.42 0.04
C LEU A 209 -1.10 6.35 0.59
N GLU A 210 0.15 6.20 0.14
CA GLU A 210 1.25 7.06 0.57
C GLU A 210 1.01 8.55 0.17
N PRO A 211 0.63 8.88 -1.07
CA PRO A 211 0.27 10.26 -1.43
C PRO A 211 -0.90 10.80 -0.62
N TYR A 212 -1.93 9.99 -0.35
CA TYR A 212 -3.06 10.40 0.49
C TYR A 212 -2.61 10.73 1.92
N LEU A 213 -1.72 9.93 2.52
CA LEU A 213 -1.18 10.27 3.85
C LEU A 213 -0.34 11.55 3.82
N ARG A 214 0.37 11.82 2.72
CA ARG A 214 1.16 13.05 2.56
C ARG A 214 0.32 14.32 2.45
N THR A 215 -0.98 14.23 2.12
CA THR A 215 -1.86 15.40 2.12
C THR A 215 -2.18 15.89 3.53
N LEU A 216 -1.87 15.11 4.58
CA LEU A 216 -2.03 15.58 5.95
C LEU A 216 -1.14 16.82 6.18
N PRO A 217 -1.71 17.91 6.72
CA PRO A 217 -0.98 19.15 6.87
C PRO A 217 0.11 19.00 7.91
N VAL A 218 1.31 19.46 7.55
CA VAL A 218 2.44 19.57 8.47
C VAL A 218 2.41 20.89 9.21
N THR A 219 1.95 21.93 8.52
CA THR A 219 1.70 23.25 9.08
C THR A 219 0.32 23.68 8.59
N SER A 220 -0.49 24.26 9.48
CA SER A 220 -1.75 24.88 9.09
C SER A 220 -1.71 26.36 9.48
N MET A 221 -1.84 27.24 8.51
CA MET A 221 -1.89 28.69 8.77
C MET A 221 -3.25 29.05 9.36
N ILE A 222 -3.25 29.79 10.47
CA ILE A 222 -4.44 30.37 11.08
C ILE A 222 -4.73 31.71 10.40
N ASP A 223 -3.69 32.52 10.20
CA ASP A 223 -3.74 33.81 9.51
C ASP A 223 -2.42 34.08 8.75
N GLN A 224 -2.18 35.33 8.33
CA GLN A 224 -0.99 35.73 7.57
C GLN A 224 0.31 35.74 8.40
N ILE A 225 0.22 35.58 9.71
CA ILE A 225 1.33 35.74 10.66
C ILE A 225 1.52 34.46 11.49
N ALA A 226 0.45 33.76 11.84
CA ALA A 226 0.45 32.62 12.74
C ALA A 226 0.01 31.34 12.04
N GLY A 227 0.76 30.27 12.30
CA GLY A 227 0.44 28.90 11.92
C GLY A 227 0.61 27.93 13.08
N ILE A 228 0.18 26.69 12.87
CA ILE A 228 0.33 25.59 13.82
C ILE A 228 1.17 24.50 13.16
N ASP A 229 2.29 24.15 13.80
CA ASP A 229 3.16 23.02 13.45
C ASP A 229 2.54 21.71 13.96
N TYR A 230 2.02 20.93 13.02
CA TYR A 230 1.41 19.60 13.14
C TYR A 230 2.36 18.47 12.70
N ARG A 231 3.68 18.66 12.71
CA ARG A 231 4.61 17.56 12.42
C ARG A 231 4.43 16.39 13.37
N LEU A 232 4.58 15.17 12.88
CA LEU A 232 4.74 14.01 13.73
C LEU A 232 6.00 14.16 14.60
N VAL A 233 5.88 13.86 15.89
CA VAL A 233 7.05 13.80 16.80
C VAL A 233 7.68 12.40 16.82
N GLY A 234 6.98 11.40 16.29
CA GLY A 234 7.46 10.03 16.15
C GLY A 234 6.58 9.22 15.19
N ALA A 235 6.99 7.99 14.89
CA ALA A 235 6.20 7.08 14.07
C ALA A 235 4.85 6.76 14.75
N PRO A 236 3.76 6.57 13.97
CA PRO A 236 2.50 6.07 14.50
C PRO A 236 2.67 4.74 15.25
N GLN A 237 2.09 4.64 16.44
CA GLN A 237 2.23 3.50 17.34
C GLN A 237 0.98 2.62 17.30
N VAL A 238 1.17 1.35 16.96
CA VAL A 238 0.07 0.38 16.99
C VAL A 238 -0.06 -0.22 18.39
N THR A 239 -1.25 -0.07 18.98
CA THR A 239 -1.62 -0.63 20.28
C THR A 239 -2.80 -1.59 20.14
N PHE A 240 -3.16 -2.27 21.23
CA PHE A 240 -4.38 -3.09 21.27
C PHE A 240 -5.68 -2.27 21.20
N GLN A 241 -5.62 -0.98 21.53
CA GLN A 241 -6.80 -0.10 21.56
C GLN A 241 -6.99 0.67 20.25
N GLY A 242 -5.94 0.82 19.45
CA GLY A 242 -5.95 1.64 18.25
C GLY A 242 -4.55 1.95 17.71
N LEU A 243 -4.54 2.77 16.65
CA LEU A 243 -3.35 3.36 16.08
C LEU A 243 -3.19 4.79 16.62
N ASP A 244 -2.14 5.01 17.40
CA ASP A 244 -1.83 6.28 18.06
C ASP A 244 -0.81 7.06 17.26
N THR A 245 -1.17 8.26 16.86
CA THR A 245 -0.36 9.11 16.00
C THR A 245 0.05 10.35 16.79
N PRO A 246 1.34 10.48 17.16
CA PRO A 246 1.80 11.56 18.03
C PRO A 246 2.19 12.78 17.20
N PHE A 247 1.47 13.87 17.41
CA PHE A 247 1.69 15.11 16.68
C PHE A 247 2.23 16.21 17.57
N LYS A 248 3.06 17.06 16.98
CA LYS A 248 3.45 18.35 17.54
C LYS A 248 2.24 19.29 17.48
N VAL A 249 2.10 20.15 18.47
CA VAL A 249 1.19 21.30 18.45
C VAL A 249 1.95 22.47 18.99
N ARG A 250 2.45 23.31 18.10
CA ARG A 250 3.16 24.52 18.49
C ARG A 250 2.81 25.64 17.54
N GLY A 251 2.47 26.80 18.09
CA GLY A 251 2.33 28.02 17.32
C GLY A 251 3.66 28.39 16.64
N CYS A 252 3.62 28.70 15.36
CA CYS A 252 4.76 29.16 14.60
C CYS A 252 4.40 30.47 13.87
N ARG A 253 5.41 31.29 13.60
CA ARG A 253 5.25 32.53 12.86
C ARG A 253 5.61 32.32 11.39
N GLU A 254 4.80 32.83 10.48
CA GLU A 254 5.14 32.84 9.05
C GLU A 254 6.45 33.62 8.85
N ARG A 255 7.37 33.07 8.05
CA ARG A 255 8.56 33.84 7.68
C ARG A 255 8.10 35.00 6.81
N ALA A 256 8.39 36.23 7.22
CA ALA A 256 8.27 37.35 6.31
C ALA A 256 9.12 37.04 5.08
N LEU A 257 8.53 36.99 3.89
CA LEU A 257 9.32 37.14 2.67
C LEU A 257 10.08 38.46 2.84
N GLU A 258 11.41 38.40 2.78
CA GLU A 258 12.21 39.62 2.64
C GLU A 258 11.60 40.43 1.48
N PRO A 259 11.30 41.72 1.67
CA PRO A 259 10.77 42.54 0.60
C PRO A 259 11.84 42.64 -0.49
N GLY A 260 11.71 41.79 -1.51
CA GLY A 260 12.29 42.03 -2.81
C GLY A 260 11.87 43.43 -3.22
N THR A 261 12.87 44.25 -3.52
CA THR A 261 12.75 45.65 -3.92
C THR A 261 11.62 45.83 -4.95
N GLY A 262 10.57 46.55 -4.53
CA GLY A 262 9.63 47.20 -5.44
C GLY A 262 8.38 46.39 -5.82
N ARG A 263 7.32 46.53 -5.02
CA ARG A 263 6.01 47.10 -5.39
C ARG A 263 5.02 46.90 -4.24
N ASN A 264 4.37 47.99 -3.84
CA ASN A 264 3.30 48.02 -2.83
C ASN A 264 2.21 46.98 -3.14
N PRO A 265 1.93 46.01 -2.25
CA PRO A 265 0.66 45.34 -2.24
C PRO A 265 -0.35 46.21 -1.47
N VAL A 266 -1.47 46.50 -2.14
CA VAL A 266 -2.64 47.14 -1.55
C VAL A 266 -3.16 46.26 -0.41
N LEU A 267 -3.26 46.83 0.80
CA LEU A 267 -3.91 46.21 1.96
C LEU A 267 -5.40 46.00 1.68
N PRO A 268 -5.98 44.79 1.82
CA PRO A 268 -7.37 44.64 2.16
C PRO A 268 -7.53 44.54 3.69
N LEU A 269 -8.36 45.43 4.22
CA LEU A 269 -9.12 45.42 5.48
C LEU A 269 -8.73 44.37 6.55
N ARG A 270 -8.22 44.90 7.68
CA ARG A 270 -8.13 44.23 8.98
C ARG A 270 -9.50 43.69 9.41
N VAL A 271 -9.65 42.37 9.45
CA VAL A 271 -10.56 41.72 10.41
C VAL A 271 -9.71 41.43 11.64
N GLY A 272 -9.93 42.20 12.71
CA GLY A 272 -9.17 42.10 13.95
C GLY A 272 -9.51 40.81 14.70
N PHE A 273 -8.73 39.77 14.47
CA PHE A 273 -8.40 38.84 15.55
C PHE A 273 -7.19 39.41 16.27
N SER A 274 -7.29 39.53 17.60
CA SER A 274 -6.15 39.92 18.43
C SER A 274 -4.99 38.97 18.11
N SER A 275 -3.87 39.53 17.65
CA SER A 275 -2.65 38.76 17.46
C SER A 275 -2.38 37.96 18.73
N PRO A 276 -2.14 36.64 18.64
CA PRO A 276 -1.80 35.86 19.83
C PRO A 276 -0.55 36.49 20.47
N PRO A 277 -0.46 36.53 21.81
CA PRO A 277 0.68 37.14 22.48
C PRO A 277 2.00 36.53 21.97
N ASP A 278 3.01 37.37 21.74
CA ASP A 278 4.30 36.99 21.10
C ASP A 278 4.97 35.78 21.78
N HIS A 279 4.68 35.53 23.06
CA HIS A 279 5.15 34.36 23.81
C HIS A 279 4.63 33.00 23.31
N LEU A 280 3.56 32.96 22.50
CA LEU A 280 3.00 31.73 21.92
C LEU A 280 3.57 31.39 20.53
N LEU A 281 4.24 32.33 19.86
CA LEU A 281 4.83 32.17 18.52
C LEU A 281 6.34 31.98 18.66
N VAL A 282 6.74 30.78 19.08
CA VAL A 282 8.09 30.52 19.60
C VAL A 282 9.15 30.31 18.50
N SER A 283 8.74 30.11 17.24
CA SER A 283 9.66 29.77 16.15
C SER A 283 9.06 30.01 14.75
N PRO A 284 9.89 30.19 13.69
CA PRO A 284 9.42 30.27 12.31
C PRO A 284 8.70 28.98 11.89
N CYS A 285 7.69 29.09 11.04
CA CYS A 285 7.07 27.91 10.43
C CYS A 285 8.09 27.18 9.52
N PRO A 286 8.02 25.83 9.46
CA PRO A 286 8.88 24.99 8.61
C PRO A 286 8.79 25.36 7.14
#